data_AF-A0A2G9UN77-F1
#
_entry.id   AF-A0A2G9UN77-F1
#
_cell.length_a   1.000
_cell.length_b   1.000
_cell.length_c   1.000
_cell.angle_alpha   90.00
_cell.angle_beta   90.00
_cell.angle_gamma   90.00
#
_symmetry.space_group_name_H-M   'P 1'
#
loop_
_entity.id
_entity.type
_entity.pdbx_description
1 polymer ?
#
loop_
_entity_poly.entity_id
_entity_poly.type
_entity_poly.pdbx_seq_one_letter_code
_entity_poly.pdbx_strand_id
1 'polypeptide(L)'
;MESIILVESALREVEVHLSMATDKEKWSAQSHHGLLDAQWAELDHAVAHALMIMIEASSIDEGPVHFIAPEQFTGDQRSSYNQLLTFDLRVTKQGARPSVKDVVIVGGDGQELSLPIFAQDNPTPGPEKQSYRFRIHADPQFQWHPRLNELDFIGILSNVTALKIRGTYSHQDVGFLSNVHLGTAGLAPAADPRPANWVEHCDCLSG
;
A
#
# COMPACT_ATOMS: atom_id res chain seq x y z
N MET A 1 -15.96 46.07 21.82
CA MET A 1 -17.06 45.84 20.87
C MET A 1 -16.47 45.99 19.48
N GLU A 2 -15.73 44.97 19.05
CA GLU A 2 -16.21 43.77 18.34
C GLU A 2 -16.29 44.01 16.84
N SER A 3 -15.39 43.35 16.11
CA SER A 3 -15.65 42.80 14.78
C SER A 3 -14.58 41.75 14.51
N ILE A 4 -14.97 40.50 14.80
CA ILE A 4 -14.34 39.28 14.33
C ILE A 4 -14.64 39.19 12.83
N ILE A 5 -13.62 39.18 11.97
CA ILE A 5 -13.77 38.76 10.58
C ILE A 5 -13.20 37.35 10.50
N LEU A 6 -14.11 36.39 10.28
CA LEU A 6 -13.80 35.04 9.85
C LEU A 6 -13.01 35.08 8.55
N VAL A 7 -11.90 34.35 8.48
CA VAL A 7 -11.36 33.86 7.22
C VAL A 7 -11.40 32.33 7.32
N GLU A 8 -12.52 31.77 6.89
CA GLU A 8 -12.76 30.33 6.88
C GLU A 8 -12.28 29.75 5.54
N SER A 9 -11.34 28.80 5.68
CA SER A 9 -10.85 27.77 4.76
C SER A 9 -11.20 27.85 3.26
N ALA A 10 -10.19 28.08 2.44
CA ALA A 10 -10.06 27.46 1.12
C ALA A 10 -8.97 26.39 1.20
N LEU A 11 -9.28 25.24 1.81
CA LEU A 11 -8.37 24.09 1.80
C LEU A 11 -8.50 23.41 0.42
N ARG A 12 -7.46 23.52 -0.41
CA ARG A 12 -7.35 22.77 -1.66
C ARG A 12 -6.85 21.37 -1.34
N GLU A 13 -7.53 20.34 -1.84
CA GLU A 13 -7.07 18.96 -1.74
C GLU A 13 -5.86 18.76 -2.65
N VAL A 14 -4.79 18.22 -2.08
CA VAL A 14 -3.49 18.02 -2.73
C VAL A 14 -3.23 16.53 -2.88
N GLU A 15 -2.59 16.13 -3.97
CA GLU A 15 -2.04 14.78 -4.12
C GLU A 15 -0.94 14.56 -3.08
N VAL A 16 -1.20 13.66 -2.13
CA VAL A 16 -0.25 13.28 -1.08
C VAL A 16 0.13 11.83 -1.32
N HIS A 17 1.42 11.50 -1.24
CA HIS A 17 1.87 10.12 -1.30
C HIS A 17 2.23 9.67 0.11
N LEU A 18 1.62 8.57 0.56
CA LEU A 18 2.12 7.85 1.72
C LEU A 18 3.34 7.08 1.26
N SER A 19 4.52 7.63 1.51
CA SER A 19 5.79 6.96 1.24
C SER A 19 6.32 6.28 2.48
N MET A 20 7.12 5.24 2.29
CA MET A 20 7.99 4.73 3.34
C MET A 20 9.04 5.80 3.67
N ALA A 21 8.84 6.57 4.74
CA ALA A 21 9.71 7.66 5.12
C ALA A 21 10.85 7.17 6.03
N THR A 22 12.01 7.78 5.84
CA THR A 22 13.36 7.28 6.16
C THR A 22 13.71 7.16 7.65
N ASP A 23 12.75 7.15 8.58
CA ASP A 23 13.05 7.07 10.01
C ASP A 23 12.04 6.16 10.74
N LYS A 24 12.38 4.87 10.87
CA LYS A 24 11.80 3.94 11.87
C LYS A 24 10.32 3.55 11.72
N GLU A 25 9.85 3.24 10.51
CA GLU A 25 8.46 2.79 10.32
C GLU A 25 8.25 1.29 10.60
N LYS A 26 7.23 0.99 11.41
CA LYS A 26 6.87 -0.30 12.04
C LYS A 26 6.32 -1.35 11.06
N TRP A 27 6.94 -1.54 9.90
CA TRP A 27 6.57 -2.66 9.04
C TRP A 27 6.81 -3.98 9.79
N SER A 28 5.82 -4.86 9.79
CA SER A 28 5.91 -6.16 10.43
C SER A 28 5.76 -7.27 9.40
N ALA A 29 6.24 -8.47 9.74
CA ALA A 29 6.05 -9.64 8.92
C ALA A 29 4.99 -10.53 9.56
N GLN A 30 4.14 -11.16 8.77
CA GLN A 30 3.15 -12.10 9.26
C GLN A 30 3.21 -13.40 8.46
N SER A 31 3.33 -14.52 9.17
CA SER A 31 3.12 -15.87 8.65
C SER A 31 1.77 -16.41 9.11
N HIS A 32 1.40 -17.60 8.62
CA HIS A 32 0.19 -18.30 9.07
C HIS A 32 0.16 -18.55 10.59
N HIS A 33 1.31 -18.62 11.28
CA HIS A 33 1.41 -18.86 12.72
C HIS A 33 1.54 -17.60 13.58
N GLY A 34 1.52 -16.41 12.97
CA GLY A 34 1.58 -15.14 13.70
C GLY A 34 2.62 -14.17 13.15
N LEU A 35 2.87 -13.12 13.93
CA LEU A 35 3.84 -12.08 13.58
C LEU A 35 5.28 -12.64 13.67
N LEU A 36 6.08 -12.32 12.67
CA LEU A 36 7.51 -12.58 12.59
C LEU A 36 8.27 -11.27 12.81
N ASP A 37 9.42 -11.35 13.47
CA ASP A 37 10.33 -10.21 13.59
C ASP A 37 10.94 -9.91 12.21
N ALA A 38 10.47 -8.84 11.56
CA ALA A 38 11.10 -8.31 10.36
C ALA A 38 12.44 -7.68 10.75
N GLN A 39 13.54 -8.16 10.17
CA GLN A 39 14.89 -7.63 10.42
C GLN A 39 15.28 -6.65 9.32
N TRP A 40 15.98 -5.59 9.70
CA TRP A 40 16.44 -4.56 8.78
C TRP A 40 17.71 -5.01 8.07
N ALA A 41 17.76 -4.95 6.74
CA ALA A 41 19.01 -5.09 6.00
C ALA A 41 19.76 -3.76 6.04
N GLU A 42 20.91 -3.73 6.70
CA GLU A 42 21.90 -2.66 6.53
C GLU A 42 22.85 -2.93 5.33
N LEU A 43 22.64 -4.03 4.59
CA LEU A 43 23.46 -4.40 3.44
C LEU A 43 22.90 -3.83 2.13
N ASP A 44 23.33 -2.61 1.80
CA ASP A 44 24.10 -2.33 0.58
C ASP A 44 24.62 -0.89 0.62
N HIS A 45 25.94 -0.76 0.81
CA HIS A 45 26.70 0.50 0.79
C HIS A 45 26.70 1.12 -0.62
N ALA A 46 25.56 1.62 -1.11
CA ALA A 46 25.47 2.47 -2.30
C ALA A 46 24.16 3.29 -2.34
N VAL A 47 24.22 4.54 -1.85
CA VAL A 47 23.50 5.71 -2.38
C VAL A 47 21.96 5.62 -2.50
N ALA A 48 21.24 5.00 -1.57
CA ALA A 48 19.78 5.11 -1.54
C ALA A 48 19.28 5.49 -0.14
N HIS A 49 18.65 6.67 -0.05
CA HIS A 49 17.89 7.19 1.10
C HIS A 49 16.61 6.38 1.42
N ALA A 50 16.57 5.08 1.09
CA ALA A 50 15.41 4.20 1.25
C ALA A 50 15.77 3.01 2.15
N LEU A 51 15.13 2.97 3.32
CA LEU A 51 15.19 1.87 4.28
C LEU A 51 14.63 0.59 3.61
N MET A 52 15.24 -0.59 3.80
CA MET A 52 14.74 -1.84 3.20
C MET A 52 14.40 -2.87 4.28
N ILE A 53 13.21 -3.47 4.20
CA ILE A 53 12.77 -4.49 5.15
C ILE A 53 13.15 -5.86 4.57
N MET A 54 13.90 -6.66 5.34
CA MET A 54 14.10 -8.07 5.02
C MET A 54 13.16 -8.94 5.82
N ILE A 55 12.67 -9.98 5.15
CA ILE A 55 12.07 -11.11 5.83
C ILE A 55 12.92 -12.33 5.50
N GLU A 56 13.77 -12.73 6.46
CA GLU A 56 14.38 -14.05 6.45
C GLU A 56 13.32 -15.08 6.82
N ALA A 57 12.55 -15.55 5.83
CA ALA A 57 11.71 -16.70 6.05
C ALA A 57 12.59 -17.95 6.05
N SER A 58 13.06 -18.34 7.24
CA SER A 58 13.31 -19.77 7.46
C SER A 58 11.94 -20.43 7.31
N SER A 59 11.65 -21.03 6.14
CA SER A 59 10.44 -21.83 5.95
C SER A 59 10.58 -23.15 6.70
N ILE A 60 10.80 -23.06 8.01
CA ILE A 60 10.59 -24.19 8.93
C ILE A 60 9.11 -24.61 8.85
N ASP A 61 8.23 -23.74 8.33
CA ASP A 61 6.82 -23.99 8.06
C ASP A 61 6.39 -23.58 6.62
N GLU A 62 5.42 -24.28 6.05
CA GLU A 62 5.10 -24.36 4.60
C GLU A 62 4.36 -23.14 3.99
N GLY A 63 4.12 -22.07 4.75
CA GLY A 63 3.28 -20.92 4.32
C GLY A 63 4.04 -19.71 3.76
N PRO A 64 3.42 -18.90 2.87
CA PRO A 64 3.98 -17.62 2.45
C PRO A 64 3.97 -16.60 3.59
N VAL A 65 4.94 -15.68 3.56
CA VAL A 65 5.04 -14.57 4.52
C VAL A 65 4.65 -13.26 3.86
N HIS A 66 3.91 -12.42 4.58
CA HIS A 66 3.47 -11.10 4.13
C HIS A 66 4.10 -9.98 4.95
N PHE A 67 4.56 -8.94 4.27
CA PHE A 67 4.82 -7.62 4.83
C PHE A 67 3.50 -6.95 5.17
N ILE A 68 3.37 -6.44 6.39
CA ILE A 68 2.21 -5.71 6.88
C ILE A 68 2.59 -4.24 6.96
N ALA A 69 1.82 -3.41 6.26
CA ALA A 69 2.02 -1.98 6.21
C ALA A 69 1.73 -1.32 7.58
N PRO A 70 2.46 -0.25 7.94
CA PRO A 70 2.22 0.50 9.16
C PRO A 70 0.90 1.27 9.12
N GLU A 71 0.51 1.80 10.27
CA GLU A 71 -0.77 2.48 10.50
C GLU A 71 -1.09 3.62 9.51
N GLN A 72 -0.06 4.25 8.93
CA GLN A 72 -0.24 5.30 7.91
C GLN A 72 -0.94 4.82 6.62
N PHE A 73 -0.87 3.51 6.30
CA PHE A 73 -1.56 2.89 5.16
C PHE A 73 -2.93 2.31 5.54
N THR A 74 -3.38 2.53 6.77
CA THR A 74 -4.65 2.03 7.32
C THR A 74 -5.61 3.18 7.63
N GLY A 75 -6.81 2.91 8.12
CA GLY A 75 -7.85 3.90 8.37
C GLY A 75 -8.65 4.26 7.12
N ASP A 76 -9.12 5.51 7.03
CA ASP A 76 -9.89 5.97 5.87
C ASP A 76 -8.97 6.24 4.68
N GLN A 77 -9.03 5.36 3.68
CA GLN A 77 -8.25 5.38 2.46
C GLN A 77 -9.14 5.52 1.22
N ARG A 78 -10.35 6.07 1.34
CA ARG A 78 -11.24 6.32 0.17
C ARG A 78 -10.57 7.19 -0.89
N SER A 79 -9.74 8.12 -0.46
CA SER A 79 -8.92 8.96 -1.33
C SER A 79 -7.75 8.20 -2.00
N SER A 80 -7.55 6.93 -1.70
CA SER A 80 -6.68 6.05 -2.50
C SER A 80 -7.43 5.38 -3.66
N TYR A 81 -8.75 5.55 -3.75
CA TYR A 81 -9.51 5.06 -4.89
C TYR A 81 -9.07 5.75 -6.17
N ASN A 82 -8.92 4.97 -7.24
CA ASN A 82 -8.36 5.41 -8.50
C ASN A 82 -6.98 6.05 -8.31
N GLN A 83 -6.17 5.56 -7.36
CA GLN A 83 -4.74 5.89 -7.18
C GLN A 83 -3.86 4.66 -7.39
N LEU A 84 -2.54 4.86 -7.33
CA LEU A 84 -1.55 3.81 -7.50
C LEU A 84 -0.95 3.41 -6.16
N LEU A 85 -0.89 2.11 -5.92
CA LEU A 85 0.02 1.47 -4.98
C LEU A 85 1.26 1.03 -5.77
N THR A 86 2.44 1.53 -5.41
CA THR A 86 3.69 1.13 -6.03
C THR A 86 4.71 0.70 -5.00
N PHE A 87 5.53 -0.29 -5.31
CA PHE A 87 6.62 -0.73 -4.44
C PHE A 87 7.67 -1.47 -5.25
N ASP A 88 8.87 -1.57 -4.69
CA ASP A 88 9.93 -2.41 -5.24
C ASP A 88 10.10 -3.68 -4.42
N LEU A 89 10.15 -4.82 -5.11
CA LEU A 89 10.29 -6.14 -4.51
C LEU A 89 11.42 -6.92 -5.20
N ARG A 90 12.24 -7.59 -4.39
CA ARG A 90 13.16 -8.65 -4.83
C ARG A 90 13.05 -9.87 -3.93
N VAL A 91 13.31 -11.06 -4.49
CA VAL A 91 13.30 -12.34 -3.78
C VAL A 91 14.57 -13.12 -4.08
N THR A 92 15.16 -13.84 -3.14
CA THR A 92 16.46 -14.51 -3.41
C THR A 92 16.35 -15.73 -4.31
N LYS A 93 15.18 -16.37 -4.38
CA LYS A 93 14.98 -17.60 -5.15
C LYS A 93 14.37 -17.34 -6.53
N GLN A 94 14.79 -18.16 -7.50
CA GLN A 94 14.16 -18.28 -8.81
C GLN A 94 12.94 -19.22 -8.73
N GLY A 95 11.99 -19.05 -9.66
CA GLY A 95 10.81 -19.93 -9.73
C GLY A 95 9.70 -19.57 -8.74
N ALA A 96 9.47 -18.26 -8.56
CA ALA A 96 8.39 -17.73 -7.74
C ALA A 96 7.04 -18.41 -8.04
N ARG A 97 6.26 -18.67 -6.98
CA ARG A 97 4.89 -19.22 -7.05
C ARG A 97 3.87 -18.19 -6.56
N PRO A 98 3.43 -17.27 -7.44
CA PRO A 98 2.35 -16.33 -7.16
C PRO A 98 1.05 -16.99 -6.70
N SER A 99 0.23 -16.22 -5.99
CA SER A 99 -1.10 -16.60 -5.51
C SER A 99 -2.06 -15.44 -5.71
N VAL A 100 -3.38 -15.70 -5.65
CA VAL A 100 -4.39 -14.61 -5.72
C VAL A 100 -4.32 -13.64 -4.53
N LYS A 101 -3.63 -14.01 -3.44
CA LYS A 101 -3.44 -13.20 -2.21
C LYS A 101 -2.00 -12.70 -2.05
N ASP A 102 -1.42 -12.17 -3.13
CA ASP A 102 -0.06 -11.62 -3.08
C ASP A 102 -0.06 -10.15 -2.65
N VAL A 103 -1.06 -9.36 -3.06
CA VAL A 103 -1.33 -8.02 -2.52
C VAL A 103 -2.73 -8.04 -1.94
N VAL A 104 -2.91 -7.64 -0.68
CA VAL A 104 -4.19 -7.74 0.04
C VAL A 104 -4.48 -6.44 0.80
N ILE A 105 -5.68 -5.89 0.62
CA ILE A 105 -6.25 -4.80 1.43
C ILE A 105 -7.40 -5.40 2.23
N VAL A 106 -7.38 -5.22 3.54
CA VAL A 106 -8.40 -5.74 4.46
C VAL A 106 -9.24 -4.58 4.98
N GLY A 107 -10.55 -4.67 4.83
CA GLY A 107 -11.52 -3.70 5.36
C GLY A 107 -11.81 -3.91 6.85
N GLY A 108 -12.57 -2.98 7.44
CA GLY A 108 -12.99 -3.00 8.84
C GLY A 108 -13.96 -4.12 9.19
N ASP A 109 -14.70 -4.60 8.20
CA ASP A 109 -15.61 -5.74 8.28
C ASP A 109 -14.91 -7.10 8.02
N GLY A 110 -13.60 -7.07 7.77
CA GLY A 110 -12.80 -8.25 7.44
C GLY A 110 -12.89 -8.68 5.98
N GLN A 111 -13.58 -7.93 5.11
CA GLN A 111 -13.53 -8.19 3.67
C GLN A 111 -12.13 -7.93 3.11
N GLU A 112 -11.70 -8.78 2.18
CA GLU A 112 -10.37 -8.69 1.59
C GLU A 112 -10.47 -8.39 0.09
N LEU A 113 -9.80 -7.34 -0.35
CA LEU A 113 -9.48 -7.10 -1.75
C LEU A 113 -8.08 -7.63 -2.03
N SER A 114 -7.94 -8.48 -3.04
CA SER A 114 -6.70 -9.19 -3.31
C SER A 114 -6.32 -9.20 -4.78
N LEU A 115 -5.01 -9.26 -5.03
CA LEU A 115 -4.41 -9.38 -6.36
C LEU A 115 -3.27 -10.40 -6.36
N PRO A 116 -3.10 -11.15 -7.48
CA PRO A 116 -1.83 -11.79 -7.76
C PRO A 116 -0.76 -10.77 -8.12
N ILE A 117 0.50 -11.08 -7.79
CA ILE A 117 1.61 -10.14 -7.97
C ILE A 117 1.85 -9.73 -9.43
N PHE A 118 1.46 -10.60 -10.37
CA PHE A 118 1.59 -10.38 -11.82
C PHE A 118 0.36 -9.68 -12.45
N ALA A 119 -0.66 -9.31 -11.66
CA ALA A 119 -1.80 -8.57 -12.19
C ALA A 119 -1.35 -7.21 -12.75
N GLN A 120 -2.16 -6.65 -13.66
CA GLN A 120 -1.91 -5.33 -14.26
C GLN A 120 -0.55 -5.22 -14.97
N ASP A 121 -0.19 -6.27 -15.71
CA ASP A 121 1.05 -6.37 -16.50
C ASP A 121 2.35 -6.29 -15.68
N ASN A 122 2.27 -6.58 -14.37
CA ASN A 122 3.46 -6.66 -13.52
C ASN A 122 4.24 -7.96 -13.76
N PRO A 123 5.59 -7.92 -13.63
CA PRO A 123 6.43 -9.09 -13.82
C PRO A 123 6.30 -10.08 -12.66
N THR A 124 6.78 -11.30 -12.86
CA THR A 124 6.91 -12.26 -11.75
C THR A 124 8.14 -11.93 -10.89
N PRO A 125 8.07 -12.10 -9.55
CA PRO A 125 9.21 -11.88 -8.67
C PRO A 125 10.43 -12.72 -9.02
N GLY A 126 11.61 -12.13 -8.82
CA GLY A 126 12.90 -12.78 -9.01
C GLY A 126 14.00 -12.11 -8.18
N PRO A 127 15.27 -12.52 -8.37
CA PRO A 127 16.44 -11.99 -7.65
C PRO A 127 16.74 -10.53 -7.94
N GLU A 128 16.36 -10.06 -9.12
CA GLU A 128 16.51 -8.66 -9.48
C GLU A 128 15.41 -7.82 -8.83
N LYS A 129 15.79 -6.61 -8.39
CA LYS A 129 14.86 -5.60 -7.88
C LYS A 129 13.94 -5.13 -9.00
N GLN A 130 12.63 -5.29 -8.81
CA GLN A 130 11.61 -4.93 -9.78
C GLN A 130 10.56 -4.03 -9.14
N SER A 131 10.04 -3.09 -9.92
CA SER A 131 8.99 -2.17 -9.50
C SER A 131 7.61 -2.71 -9.90
N TYR A 132 6.69 -2.66 -8.95
CA TYR A 132 5.32 -3.11 -9.08
C TYR A 132 4.37 -1.93 -9.00
N ARG A 133 3.30 -1.97 -9.78
CA ARG A 133 2.31 -0.89 -9.87
C ARG A 133 0.91 -1.46 -9.92
N PHE A 134 0.09 -1.13 -8.94
CA PHE A 134 -1.30 -1.56 -8.86
C PHE A 134 -2.23 -0.36 -8.76
N ARG A 135 -3.14 -0.26 -9.72
CA ARG A 135 -4.27 0.66 -9.70
C ARG A 135 -5.33 0.14 -8.74
N ILE A 136 -5.72 0.96 -7.77
CA ILE A 136 -6.77 0.66 -6.80
C ILE A 136 -8.11 1.10 -7.41
N HIS A 137 -8.84 0.17 -8.03
CA HIS A 137 -10.09 0.50 -8.72
C HIS A 137 -10.96 -0.76 -8.88
N ALA A 138 -12.28 -0.62 -8.83
CA ALA A 138 -13.22 -1.73 -8.89
C ALA A 138 -13.40 -2.34 -10.31
N ASP A 139 -12.70 -1.82 -11.32
CA ASP A 139 -12.94 -2.26 -12.70
C ASP A 139 -12.33 -3.65 -12.90
N PRO A 140 -13.06 -4.60 -13.49
CA PRO A 140 -12.58 -5.95 -13.76
C PRO A 140 -11.23 -6.02 -14.48
N GLN A 141 -10.86 -5.01 -15.29
CA GLN A 141 -9.57 -4.94 -15.98
C GLN A 141 -8.38 -4.92 -15.01
N PHE A 142 -8.57 -4.39 -13.79
CA PHE A 142 -7.54 -4.30 -12.76
C PHE A 142 -7.44 -5.55 -11.89
N GLN A 143 -8.31 -6.54 -12.14
CA GLN A 143 -8.24 -7.91 -11.61
C GLN A 143 -8.39 -8.07 -10.08
N TRP A 144 -8.89 -7.04 -9.38
CA TRP A 144 -9.18 -7.15 -7.95
C TRP A 144 -10.20 -8.25 -7.66
N HIS A 145 -9.93 -9.01 -6.60
CA HIS A 145 -10.78 -10.11 -6.15
C HIS A 145 -11.19 -9.95 -4.68
N PRO A 146 -12.47 -10.13 -4.32
CA PRO A 146 -13.60 -10.47 -5.20
C PRO A 146 -13.98 -9.29 -6.11
N ARG A 147 -14.71 -9.59 -7.19
CA ARG A 147 -15.27 -8.55 -8.05
C ARG A 147 -16.41 -7.86 -7.31
N LEU A 148 -16.20 -6.61 -6.95
CA LEU A 148 -17.17 -5.77 -6.28
C LEU A 148 -17.63 -4.64 -7.21
N ASN A 149 -18.78 -4.05 -6.90
CA ASN A 149 -19.13 -2.78 -7.49
C ASN A 149 -18.29 -1.65 -6.86
N GLU A 150 -18.32 -0.47 -7.47
CA GLU A 150 -17.55 0.69 -7.02
C GLU A 150 -17.86 1.12 -5.58
N LEU A 151 -19.15 1.12 -5.19
CA LEU A 151 -19.56 1.53 -3.84
C LEU A 151 -19.05 0.58 -2.76
N ASP A 152 -19.15 -0.73 -2.99
CA ASP A 152 -18.65 -1.75 -2.07
C ASP A 152 -17.11 -1.71 -1.97
N PHE A 153 -16.44 -1.49 -3.10
CA PHE A 153 -14.98 -1.33 -3.14
C PHE A 153 -14.52 -0.12 -2.33
N ILE A 154 -15.14 1.05 -2.55
CA ILE A 154 -14.87 2.26 -1.77
C ILE A 154 -15.27 2.06 -0.30
N GLY A 155 -16.32 1.28 -0.03
CA GLY A 155 -16.74 0.86 1.30
C GLY A 155 -15.61 0.18 2.07
N ILE A 156 -14.90 -0.78 1.44
CA ILE A 156 -13.72 -1.41 2.04
C ILE A 156 -12.62 -0.38 2.31
N LEU A 157 -12.38 0.55 1.37
CA LEU A 157 -11.38 1.60 1.54
C LEU A 157 -11.72 2.62 2.64
N SER A 158 -12.99 2.73 3.06
CA SER A 158 -13.42 3.65 4.13
C SER A 158 -12.84 3.32 5.50
N ASN A 159 -12.42 2.07 5.70
CA ASN A 159 -11.77 1.63 6.92
C ASN A 159 -10.85 0.45 6.61
N VAL A 160 -9.65 0.74 6.11
CA VAL A 160 -8.61 -0.27 5.88
C VAL A 160 -7.99 -0.64 7.22
N THR A 161 -8.02 -1.91 7.58
CA THR A 161 -7.38 -2.43 8.79
C THR A 161 -5.98 -2.97 8.55
N ALA A 162 -5.71 -3.44 7.34
CA ALA A 162 -4.38 -3.90 6.96
C ALA A 162 -4.15 -3.79 5.44
N LEU A 163 -2.94 -3.38 5.06
CA LEU A 163 -2.39 -3.58 3.74
C LEU A 163 -1.25 -4.61 3.85
N LYS A 164 -1.33 -5.68 3.06
CA LYS A 164 -0.40 -6.80 3.08
C LYS A 164 0.22 -6.98 1.70
N ILE A 165 1.54 -7.13 1.66
CA ILE A 165 2.30 -7.42 0.44
C ILE A 165 3.09 -8.70 0.69
N ARG A 166 2.90 -9.72 -0.13
CA ARG A 166 3.61 -11.00 0.02
C ARG A 166 5.09 -10.80 -0.24
N GLY A 167 5.91 -11.26 0.70
CA GLY A 167 7.36 -11.17 0.64
C GLY A 167 8.05 -12.42 0.13
N THR A 168 7.47 -13.61 0.33
CA THR A 168 8.12 -14.87 -0.05
C THR A 168 7.29 -15.67 -1.05
N TYR A 169 7.96 -16.14 -2.10
CA TYR A 169 7.29 -16.79 -3.23
C TYR A 169 7.78 -18.23 -3.46
N SER A 170 8.80 -18.67 -2.73
CA SER A 170 9.34 -20.03 -2.77
C SER A 170 9.68 -20.54 -1.37
N HIS A 171 9.99 -21.83 -1.24
CA HIS A 171 10.48 -22.43 0.00
C HIS A 171 11.89 -21.89 0.33
N GLN A 172 12.13 -21.54 1.60
CA GLN A 172 13.36 -20.90 2.09
C GLN A 172 13.78 -19.68 1.26
N ASP A 173 12.78 -18.86 0.92
CA ASP A 173 12.97 -17.62 0.17
C ASP A 173 13.10 -16.44 1.13
N VAL A 174 13.82 -15.41 0.67
CA VAL A 174 14.03 -14.18 1.42
C VAL A 174 13.55 -13.04 0.54
N GLY A 175 12.54 -12.34 1.03
CA GLY A 175 11.92 -11.21 0.35
C GLY A 175 12.46 -9.89 0.87
N PHE A 176 12.60 -8.92 -0.02
CA PHE A 176 12.98 -7.56 0.32
C PHE A 176 12.01 -6.58 -0.29
N LEU A 177 11.45 -5.71 0.54
CA LEU A 177 10.48 -4.69 0.15
C LEU A 177 11.08 -3.29 0.38
N SER A 178 10.94 -2.42 -0.62
CA SER A 178 11.38 -1.03 -0.53
C SER A 178 10.50 -0.10 -1.37
N ASN A 179 10.64 1.21 -1.20
CA ASN A 179 9.97 2.23 -2.01
C ASN A 179 8.44 2.06 -2.10
N VAL A 180 7.81 1.71 -0.98
CA VAL A 180 6.34 1.60 -0.94
C VAL A 180 5.73 2.99 -0.97
N HIS A 181 4.84 3.21 -1.93
CA HIS A 181 4.07 4.42 -2.10
C HIS A 181 2.60 4.09 -2.34
N LEU A 182 1.72 4.74 -1.59
CA LEU A 182 0.28 4.74 -1.84
C LEU A 182 -0.15 6.17 -2.17
N GLY A 183 -0.66 6.39 -3.38
CA GLY A 183 -1.26 7.68 -3.75
C GLY A 183 -2.56 7.88 -2.98
N THR A 184 -2.71 9.04 -2.35
CA THR A 184 -3.90 9.44 -1.62
C THR A 184 -4.17 10.95 -1.84
N ALA A 185 -5.41 11.41 -1.63
CA ALA A 185 -5.67 12.84 -1.47
C ALA A 185 -5.66 13.20 0.01
N GLY A 186 -5.01 14.32 0.34
CA GLY A 186 -4.99 14.87 1.69
C GLY A 186 -5.05 16.41 1.69
N LEU A 187 -5.33 16.98 2.86
CA LEU A 187 -5.29 18.42 3.10
C LEU A 187 -3.85 18.78 3.53
N ALA A 188 -3.08 19.47 2.69
CA ALA A 188 -1.71 19.88 3.03
C ALA A 188 -1.62 21.39 3.35
N PRO A 189 -0.91 21.82 4.41
CA PRO A 189 -0.49 23.21 4.62
C PRO A 189 0.79 23.59 3.84
N ALA A 190 1.13 22.93 2.74
CA ALA A 190 2.44 23.07 2.09
C ALA A 190 2.43 23.98 0.84
N ALA A 191 3.54 24.69 0.65
CA ALA A 191 3.74 25.85 -0.22
C ALA A 191 3.65 25.63 -1.75
N ASP A 192 3.41 24.40 -2.23
CA ASP A 192 3.18 24.11 -3.66
C ASP A 192 2.10 23.03 -3.83
N PRO A 193 0.81 23.42 -3.77
CA PRO A 193 -0.31 22.50 -3.91
C PRO A 193 -0.47 22.02 -5.36
N ARG A 194 -0.21 20.72 -5.62
CA ARG A 194 -0.68 20.06 -6.85
C ARG A 194 -2.15 19.68 -6.65
N PRO A 195 -3.08 20.22 -7.47
CA PRO A 195 -4.50 19.98 -7.24
C PRO A 195 -4.88 18.52 -7.50
N ALA A 196 -5.59 17.91 -6.55
CA ALA A 196 -6.17 16.57 -6.70
C ALA A 196 -7.44 16.64 -7.58
N ASN A 197 -7.26 16.78 -8.90
CA ASN A 197 -8.36 17.02 -9.87
C ASN A 197 -9.38 15.87 -10.01
N TRP A 198 -9.24 14.80 -9.25
CA TRP A 198 -10.05 13.59 -9.32
C TRP A 198 -10.96 13.42 -8.09
N VAL A 199 -10.85 14.30 -7.10
CA VAL A 199 -11.82 14.37 -5.99
C VAL A 199 -12.97 15.27 -6.41
N GLU A 200 -14.20 14.75 -6.35
CA GLU A 200 -15.38 15.55 -6.67
C GLU A 200 -15.72 16.48 -5.51
N HIS A 201 -15.68 17.78 -5.78
CA HIS A 201 -16.10 18.81 -4.83
C HIS A 201 -17.62 18.87 -4.79
N CYS A 202 -18.23 18.35 -3.72
CA CYS A 202 -19.65 18.56 -3.46
C CYS A 202 -19.85 19.90 -2.75
N ASP A 203 -20.32 20.90 -3.48
CA ASP A 203 -20.86 22.12 -2.88
C ASP A 203 -22.17 21.79 -2.14
N CYS A 204 -22.10 21.70 -0.82
CA CYS A 204 -23.30 21.62 0.00
C CYS A 204 -24.03 22.96 -0.06
N LEU A 205 -25.14 23.03 -0.80
CA LEU A 205 -26.04 24.18 -0.75
C LEU A 205 -26.67 24.25 0.64
N SER A 206 -26.41 25.36 1.35
CA SER A 206 -27.02 25.67 2.64
C SER A 206 -28.54 25.76 2.49
N GLY A 207 -29.26 24.85 3.16
CA GLY A 207 -30.70 24.95 3.40
C GLY A 207 -30.98 25.61 4.73
#